data_AF-W7L042-F1
#
_entry.id   AF-W7L042-F1
#
_cell.length_a   1.000
_cell.length_b   1.000
_cell.length_c   1.000
_cell.angle_alpha   90.00
_cell.angle_beta   90.00
_cell.angle_gamma   90.00
#
_symmetry.space_group_name_H-M   'P 1'
#
loop_
_entity.id
_entity.type
_entity.pdbx_description
1 polymer ?
#
loop_
_entity_poly.entity_id
_entity_poly.type
_entity_poly.pdbx_seq_one_letter_code
_entity_poly.pdbx_strand_id
1 'polypeptide(L)'
;MYIEDAISTNHRFVDFVEERENDLFEKEKFRALGKQDDYIFQTLVFMGRASQQMSIGFTIADTLNEIPQSIKEEMRDLARRYHGLQEQIRNLSKEGG
;
A
#
# COMPACT_ATOMS: atom_id res chain seq x y z
N MET A 1 28.59 -11.43 3.16
CA MET A 1 28.12 -10.16 2.57
C MET A 1 26.62 -10.27 2.26
N TYR A 2 25.78 -10.46 3.29
CA TYR A 2 24.31 -10.59 3.15
C TYR A 2 23.53 -10.01 4.35
N ILE A 3 24.21 -9.68 5.46
CA ILE A 3 23.57 -9.16 6.68
C ILE A 3 23.58 -7.61 6.68
N GLU A 4 24.64 -7.00 6.14
CA GLU A 4 24.79 -5.53 6.13
C GLU A 4 23.77 -4.83 5.21
N ASP A 5 23.39 -5.47 4.09
CA ASP A 5 22.40 -4.92 3.13
C ASP A 5 20.97 -4.86 3.71
N ALA A 6 20.58 -5.85 4.52
CA ALA A 6 19.26 -5.88 5.16
C ALA A 6 19.14 -4.80 6.26
N ILE A 7 20.22 -4.55 7.00
CA ILE A 7 20.26 -3.53 8.06
C ILE A 7 20.26 -2.11 7.45
N SER A 8 20.98 -1.90 6.34
CA SER A 8 21.02 -0.59 5.67
C SER A 8 19.67 -0.22 5.04
N THR A 9 18.94 -1.20 4.51
CA THR A 9 17.60 -1.01 3.95
C THR A 9 16.59 -0.65 5.03
N ASN A 10 16.72 -1.26 6.23
CA ASN A 10 15.86 -0.98 7.37
C ASN A 10 16.07 0.46 7.90
N HIS A 11 17.33 0.91 8.03
CA HIS A 11 17.59 2.30 8.43
C HIS A 11 17.09 3.31 7.41
N ARG A 12 17.29 3.05 6.11
CA ARG A 12 16.80 3.94 5.05
C ARG A 12 15.28 4.04 4.99
N PHE A 13 14.58 2.96 5.32
CA PHE A 13 13.12 2.95 5.45
C PHE A 13 12.67 3.74 6.68
N VAL A 14 13.29 3.52 7.85
CA VAL A 14 13.00 4.27 9.08
C VAL A 14 13.23 5.77 8.89
N ASP A 15 14.34 6.18 8.28
CA ASP A 15 14.65 7.59 8.05
C ASP A 15 13.68 8.24 7.02
N PHE A 16 13.34 7.52 5.94
CA PHE A 16 12.36 7.98 4.95
C PHE A 16 10.96 8.11 5.56
N VAL A 17 10.60 7.16 6.41
CA VAL A 17 9.37 7.14 7.19
C VAL A 17 9.39 8.36 8.12
N GLU A 18 10.40 8.57 8.96
CA GLU A 18 10.54 9.75 9.85
C GLU A 18 10.43 11.11 9.15
N GLU A 19 11.10 11.30 8.01
CA GLU A 19 11.07 12.57 7.27
C GLU A 19 9.74 12.88 6.57
N ARG A 20 8.94 11.86 6.26
CA ARG A 20 7.66 11.98 5.56
C ARG A 20 6.46 11.63 6.45
N GLU A 21 6.72 11.22 7.68
CA GLU A 21 5.81 10.48 8.56
C GLU A 21 4.62 11.30 9.06
N ASN A 22 4.84 12.58 9.35
CA ASN A 22 3.75 13.37 9.92
C ASN A 22 2.67 13.67 8.88
N ASP A 23 3.05 13.91 7.63
CA ASP A 23 2.10 14.29 6.57
C ASP A 23 1.53 13.08 5.82
N LEU A 24 2.34 12.04 5.53
CA LEU A 24 1.88 10.86 4.79
C LEU A 24 1.38 9.74 5.71
N PHE A 25 2.01 9.52 6.87
CA PHE A 25 1.70 8.38 7.72
C PHE A 25 0.53 8.61 8.67
N GLU A 26 -0.06 9.81 8.70
CA GLU A 26 -1.20 10.12 9.57
C GLU A 26 -0.98 9.64 11.02
N LYS A 27 0.24 9.81 11.55
CA LYS A 27 0.67 9.29 12.85
C LYS A 27 -0.33 9.52 13.97
N GLU A 28 -0.88 10.73 14.04
CA GLU A 28 -1.85 11.08 15.09
C GLU A 28 -3.17 10.29 14.94
N LYS A 29 -3.60 9.97 13.72
CA LYS A 29 -4.79 9.11 13.50
C LYS A 29 -4.51 7.67 13.91
N PHE A 30 -3.33 7.11 13.59
CA PHE A 30 -2.99 5.76 14.03
C PHE A 30 -2.77 5.67 15.54
N ARG A 31 -2.15 6.69 16.15
CA ARG A 31 -2.01 6.81 17.61
C ARG A 31 -3.37 6.90 18.29
N ALA A 32 -4.31 7.68 17.75
CA ALA A 32 -5.68 7.77 18.29
C ALA A 32 -6.43 6.43 18.24
N LEU A 33 -6.06 5.52 17.33
CA LEU A 33 -6.62 4.17 17.21
C LEU A 33 -5.84 3.11 18.03
N GLY A 34 -4.74 3.48 18.70
CA GLY A 34 -3.84 2.52 19.36
C GLY A 34 -3.10 1.59 18.39
N LYS A 35 -2.89 2.05 17.15
CA LYS A 35 -2.29 1.30 16.04
C LYS A 35 -0.99 1.91 15.54
N GLN A 36 -0.34 2.75 16.35
CA GLN A 36 0.90 3.44 15.96
C GLN A 36 2.09 2.49 15.68
N ASP A 37 2.10 1.31 16.28
CA ASP A 37 3.16 0.31 16.08
C ASP A 37 2.67 -0.91 15.25
N ASP A 38 1.41 -0.90 14.80
CA ASP A 38 0.82 -1.98 14.00
C ASP A 38 1.06 -1.72 12.51
N TYR A 39 2.29 -1.94 12.06
CA TYR A 39 2.71 -1.67 10.67
C TYR A 39 1.97 -2.52 9.63
N ILE A 40 1.48 -3.72 9.99
CA ILE A 40 0.64 -4.53 9.10
C ILE A 40 -0.71 -3.82 8.89
N PHE A 41 -1.36 -3.37 9.96
CA PHE A 41 -2.58 -2.59 9.87
C PHE A 41 -2.39 -1.31 9.07
N GLN A 42 -1.33 -0.55 9.35
CA GLN A 42 -1.03 0.70 8.63
C GLN A 42 -0.82 0.44 7.14
N THR A 43 -0.07 -0.62 6.79
CA THR A 43 0.12 -1.06 5.40
C THR A 43 -1.22 -1.33 4.72
N LEU A 44 -2.12 -2.07 5.38
CA LEU A 44 -3.46 -2.37 4.83
C LEU A 44 -4.32 -1.11 4.66
N VAL A 45 -4.20 -0.12 5.55
CA VAL A 45 -4.90 1.17 5.41
C VAL A 45 -4.42 1.93 4.17
N PHE A 46 -3.10 2.05 3.97
CA PHE A 46 -2.56 2.67 2.77
C PHE A 46 -2.92 1.88 1.52
N MET A 47 -2.87 0.56 1.59
CA MET A 47 -3.21 -0.28 0.46
C MET A 47 -4.67 -0.12 0.04
N GLY A 48 -5.59 -0.05 1.01
CA GLY A 48 -7.01 0.21 0.76
C GLY A 48 -7.25 1.56 0.09
N ARG A 49 -6.55 2.62 0.51
CA ARG A 49 -6.62 3.95 -0.12
C ARG A 49 -6.14 3.92 -1.56
N ALA A 50 -5.00 3.30 -1.82
CA ALA A 50 -4.48 3.16 -3.17
C ALA A 50 -5.44 2.35 -4.07
N SER A 51 -6.05 1.27 -3.54
CA SER A 51 -7.09 0.50 -4.25
C SER A 51 -8.30 1.36 -4.63
N GLN A 52 -8.77 2.23 -3.73
CA GLN A 52 -9.85 3.17 -4.02
C GLN A 52 -9.48 4.13 -5.16
N GLN A 53 -8.28 4.71 -5.14
CA GLN A 53 -7.80 5.62 -6.18
C GLN A 53 -7.63 4.89 -7.53
N MET A 54 -7.10 3.67 -7.52
CA MET A 54 -7.00 2.83 -8.72
C MET A 54 -8.38 2.56 -9.33
N SER A 55 -9.37 2.22 -8.50
CA SER A 55 -10.74 1.99 -8.96
C SER A 55 -11.31 3.20 -9.71
N ILE A 56 -11.16 4.40 -9.13
CA ILE A 56 -11.59 5.67 -9.77
C ILE A 56 -10.85 5.87 -11.10
N GLY A 57 -9.52 5.70 -11.11
CA GLY A 57 -8.70 5.83 -12.31
C GLY A 57 -9.12 4.86 -13.42
N PHE A 58 -9.46 3.63 -13.07
CA PHE A 58 -9.94 2.63 -14.03
C PHE A 58 -11.32 2.96 -14.57
N THR A 59 -12.25 3.43 -13.73
CA THR A 59 -13.56 3.90 -14.18
C THR A 59 -13.43 5.04 -15.18
N ILE A 60 -12.58 6.04 -14.88
CA ILE A 60 -12.31 7.14 -15.81
C ILE A 60 -11.71 6.60 -17.11
N ALA A 61 -10.66 5.77 -17.01
CA ALA A 61 -9.99 5.22 -18.19
C ALA A 61 -10.92 4.40 -19.09
N ASP A 62 -11.89 3.68 -18.51
CA ASP A 62 -12.87 2.88 -19.26
C ASP A 62 -13.70 3.76 -20.20
N THR A 63 -14.00 5.00 -19.80
CA THR A 63 -14.78 5.98 -20.59
C THR A 63 -13.99 6.67 -21.71
N LEU A 64 -12.66 6.59 -21.68
CA LEU A 64 -11.78 7.29 -22.63
C LEU A 64 -11.47 6.40 -23.83
N ASN A 65 -11.70 6.91 -25.04
CA ASN A 65 -11.44 6.18 -26.29
C ASN A 65 -9.95 6.22 -26.70
N GLU A 66 -9.23 7.22 -26.22
CA GLU A 66 -7.80 7.43 -26.47
C GLU A 66 -6.90 6.42 -25.72
N ILE A 67 -7.44 5.74 -24.70
CA ILE A 67 -6.71 4.70 -23.97
C ILE A 67 -6.95 3.35 -24.68
N PRO A 68 -5.91 2.70 -25.22
CA PRO A 68 -6.03 1.40 -25.85
C PRO A 68 -6.62 0.34 -24.92
N GLN A 69 -7.40 -0.58 -25.49
CA GLN A 69 -8.03 -1.67 -24.75
C GLN A 69 -7.00 -2.55 -24.02
N SER A 70 -5.83 -2.77 -24.60
CA SER A 70 -4.74 -3.52 -23.95
C SER A 70 -4.26 -2.88 -22.64
N ILE A 71 -4.18 -1.54 -22.60
CA ILE A 71 -3.82 -0.81 -21.37
C ILE A 71 -4.93 -0.94 -20.32
N LYS A 72 -6.20 -0.87 -20.72
CA LYS A 72 -7.34 -1.08 -19.81
C LYS A 72 -7.34 -2.50 -19.21
N GLU A 73 -6.92 -3.49 -19.98
CA GLU A 73 -6.77 -4.88 -19.50
C GLU A 73 -5.62 -5.02 -18.51
N GLU A 74 -4.46 -4.45 -18.80
CA GLU A 74 -3.32 -4.42 -17.88
C GLU A 74 -3.67 -3.72 -16.55
N MET A 75 -4.43 -2.63 -16.61
CA MET A 75 -4.97 -1.93 -15.44
C MET A 75 -5.86 -2.85 -14.58
N ARG A 76 -6.77 -3.61 -15.20
CA ARG A 76 -7.63 -4.58 -14.50
C ARG A 76 -6.82 -5.72 -13.89
N ASP A 77 -5.78 -6.19 -14.57
CA ASP A 77 -4.88 -7.23 -14.06
C ASP A 77 -4.02 -6.73 -12.89
N LEU A 78 -3.55 -5.49 -12.95
CA LEU A 78 -2.90 -4.83 -11.82
C LEU A 78 -3.85 -4.80 -10.61
N ALA A 79 -5.11 -4.41 -10.80
CA ALA A 79 -6.12 -4.38 -9.74
C ALA A 79 -6.28 -5.74 -9.05
N ARG A 80 -6.38 -6.82 -9.84
CA ARG A 80 -6.55 -8.19 -9.34
C ARG A 80 -5.32 -8.65 -8.54
N ARG A 81 -4.12 -8.43 -9.07
CA ARG A 81 -2.87 -8.77 -8.38
C ARG A 81 -2.72 -7.99 -7.08
N TYR A 82 -3.05 -6.70 -7.12
CA TYR A 82 -3.00 -5.82 -5.96
C TYR A 82 -3.96 -6.27 -4.86
N HIS A 83 -5.21 -6.61 -5.23
CA HIS A 83 -6.18 -7.20 -4.30
C HIS A 83 -5.66 -8.50 -3.69
N GLY A 84 -5.05 -9.37 -4.49
CA GLY A 84 -4.44 -10.62 -4.01
C GLY A 84 -3.35 -10.39 -2.97
N LEU A 85 -2.47 -9.39 -3.18
CA LEU A 85 -1.44 -9.01 -2.21
C LEU A 85 -2.06 -8.47 -0.91
N GLN A 86 -3.11 -7.65 -1.02
CA GLN A 86 -3.82 -7.12 0.14
C GLN A 86 -4.39 -8.26 1.01
N GLU A 87 -5.00 -9.28 0.40
CA GLU A 87 -5.52 -10.44 1.13
C GLU A 87 -4.42 -11.29 1.78
N GLN A 88 -3.28 -11.47 1.11
CA GLN A 88 -2.12 -12.14 1.71
C GLN A 88 -1.65 -11.42 2.98
N ILE A 89 -1.55 -10.08 2.94
CA ILE A 89 -1.17 -9.27 4.10
C ILE A 89 -2.25 -9.30 5.20
N ARG A 90 -3.55 -9.29 4.83
CA ARG A 90 -4.64 -9.46 5.81
C ARG A 90 -4.54 -10.80 6.55
N ASN A 91 -4.07 -11.85 5.90
CA ASN A 91 -3.90 -13.15 6.56
C ASN A 91 -2.75 -13.12 7.58
N LEU A 92 -1.66 -12.41 7.30
CA LEU A 92 -0.59 -12.18 8.29
C LEU A 92 -1.12 -11.47 9.54
N SER A 93 -2.04 -10.51 9.37
CA SER A 93 -2.69 -9.81 10.50
C SER A 93 -3.57 -10.72 11.36
N LYS A 94 -4.08 -11.83 10.83
CA LYS A 94 -4.99 -12.75 11.56
C LYS A 94 -4.23 -13.85 12.30
N GLU A 95 -3.03 -14.19 11.84
CA GLU A 95 -2.19 -15.23 12.46
C GLU A 95 -1.34 -14.69 13.62
N GLY A 96 -1.18 -13.37 13.72
CA GLY A 96 -0.42 -12.68 14.78
C GLY A 96 -1.25 -12.00 15.87
N GLY A 97 -2.54 -12.34 16.00
CA GLY A 97 -3.49 -11.76 16.97
C GLY A 97 -3.92 -12.72 18.06
#